data_AF-A0A9E0VNH2-F1
#
_entry.id   AF-A0A9E0VNH2-F1
#
_cell.length_a   1.000
_cell.length_b   1.000
_cell.length_c   1.000
_cell.angle_alpha   90.00
_cell.angle_beta   90.00
_cell.angle_gamma   90.00
#
_symmetry.space_group_name_H-M   'P 1'
#
loop_
_entity.id
_entity.type
_entity.pdbx_description
1 polymer ?
#
loop_
_entity_poly.entity_id
_entity_poly.type
_entity_poly.pdbx_seq_one_letter_code
_entity_poly.pdbx_strand_id
1 'polypeptide(L)'
;MNRLLNIVKTLVLSFILILSSTAFGQDGYKFATERKGSVTSKTDIGYSFREIYPDKSPVYLKSMLEKISSVLLSSETVKSAKGVDIVSYGTLSEFTNVDLTFSNLARSDDDPAGEYYHKGSSSINVYINDTKTASGNILRSNFFELPVNAGEFNGFPVYDCGIYKYVLVAPGISNPFIPCTKEEYLNTIIKEEREKLKMFESSDNNGVRDQENMKEGLKETKQQYEEMKKMAESMKKSDPETAASIMEAVKGLELVIKEAEKNVSRDLKSETMADPTYLHYKEVVKSLEEELALLSSEDRASQAIWSRGAQEITGKYSDLIPDNMREHGTPLYKLNPALKHSSERIIFMVVMFLESNPGMERTPADGCVEKIKGESRIWREIFSLAGGS
;
A
#
# COMPACT_ATOMS: atom_id res chain seq x y z
N MET A 1 20.10 -44.59 53.75
CA MET A 1 21.05 -44.04 52.73
C MET A 1 20.39 -43.84 51.36
N ASN A 2 19.72 -44.85 50.78
CA ASN A 2 19.12 -44.76 49.44
C ASN A 2 18.00 -43.70 49.28
N ARG A 3 17.23 -43.39 50.34
CA ARG A 3 16.20 -42.34 50.29
C ARG A 3 16.77 -40.92 50.18
N LEU A 4 17.89 -40.64 50.85
CA LEU A 4 18.55 -39.34 50.80
C LEU A 4 19.17 -39.10 49.41
N LEU A 5 19.76 -40.15 48.82
CA LEU A 5 20.37 -40.10 47.50
C LEU A 5 19.33 -39.84 46.39
N ASN A 6 18.12 -40.39 46.53
CA ASN A 6 17.03 -40.13 45.58
C ASN A 6 16.48 -38.70 45.69
N ILE A 7 16.33 -38.16 46.91
CA ILE A 7 15.87 -36.77 47.09
C ILE A 7 16.88 -35.78 46.51
N VAL A 8 18.19 -36.02 46.71
CA VAL A 8 19.25 -35.18 46.13
C VAL A 8 19.26 -35.29 44.60
N LYS A 9 19.09 -36.50 44.03
CA LYS A 9 18.98 -36.66 42.57
C LYS A 9 17.77 -35.95 41.98
N THR A 10 16.62 -36.00 42.65
CA THR A 10 15.40 -35.30 42.19
C THR A 10 15.58 -33.79 42.28
N LEU A 11 16.14 -33.27 43.37
CA LEU A 11 16.44 -31.83 43.50
C LEU A 11 17.46 -31.35 42.46
N VAL A 12 18.51 -32.12 42.18
CA VAL A 12 19.49 -31.79 41.15
C VAL A 12 18.88 -31.86 39.75
N LEU A 13 18.03 -32.84 39.45
CA LEU A 13 17.31 -32.89 38.16
C LEU A 13 16.34 -31.72 38.01
N SER A 14 15.60 -31.36 39.07
CA SER A 14 14.71 -30.20 39.06
C SER A 14 15.48 -28.89 38.89
N PHE A 15 16.66 -28.76 39.52
CA PHE A 15 17.51 -27.58 39.36
C PHE A 15 18.12 -27.50 37.95
N ILE A 16 18.52 -28.63 37.36
CA ILE A 16 18.99 -28.70 35.96
C ILE A 16 17.86 -28.44 34.97
N LEU A 17 16.63 -28.88 35.24
CA LEU A 17 15.45 -28.59 34.41
C LEU A 17 15.02 -27.13 34.48
N ILE A 18 15.10 -26.49 35.66
CA ILE A 18 14.85 -25.05 35.82
C ILE A 18 15.94 -24.22 35.12
N LEU A 19 17.20 -24.67 35.12
CA LEU A 19 18.31 -24.03 34.40
C LEU A 19 18.30 -24.29 32.89
N SER A 20 17.67 -25.37 32.41
CA SER A 20 17.56 -25.67 30.98
C SER A 20 16.31 -25.09 30.32
N SER A 21 15.27 -24.70 31.08
CA SER A 21 14.17 -23.88 30.57
C SER A 21 14.54 -22.41 30.34
N THR A 22 15.73 -21.97 30.79
CA THR A 22 16.26 -20.63 30.50
C THR A 22 17.31 -20.61 29.38
N ALA A 23 17.47 -21.72 28.64
CA ALA A 23 18.52 -21.88 27.63
C ALA A 23 17.99 -22.43 26.30
N PHE A 24 16.90 -21.85 25.79
CA PHE A 24 16.78 -21.65 24.34
C PHE A 24 17.12 -20.19 24.07
N GLY A 25 18.42 -19.90 24.02
CA GLY A 25 18.92 -18.59 23.64
C GLY A 25 18.73 -18.37 22.13
N GLN A 26 17.76 -17.54 21.77
CA GLN A 26 17.86 -16.63 20.63
C GLN A 26 18.15 -15.25 21.24
N ASP A 27 19.15 -14.45 20.90
CA ASP A 27 20.41 -14.59 20.19
C ASP A 27 21.48 -13.91 21.09
N GLY A 28 22.76 -13.85 20.67
CA GLY A 28 23.87 -13.25 21.43
C GLY A 28 23.80 -11.73 21.69
N TYR A 29 22.71 -11.25 22.28
CA TYR A 29 22.46 -9.88 22.67
C TYR A 29 21.60 -9.80 23.93
N LYS A 30 21.66 -8.64 24.58
CA LYS A 30 20.81 -8.29 25.73
C LYS A 30 20.16 -6.93 25.52
N PHE A 31 18.89 -6.81 25.86
CA PHE A 31 18.20 -5.53 25.85
C PHE A 31 18.75 -4.61 26.95
N ALA A 32 18.91 -3.33 26.61
CA ALA A 32 19.46 -2.30 27.47
C ALA A 32 18.39 -1.68 28.38
N THR A 33 17.66 -2.50 29.15
CA THR A 33 16.42 -2.13 29.86
C THR A 33 16.55 -0.91 30.78
N GLU A 34 17.74 -0.58 31.27
CA GLU A 34 17.99 0.56 32.14
C GLU A 34 18.41 1.85 31.41
N ARG A 35 18.78 1.76 30.13
CA ARG A 35 19.33 2.88 29.37
C ARG A 35 18.22 3.84 28.95
N LYS A 36 18.40 5.14 29.18
CA LYS A 36 17.56 6.17 28.54
C LYS A 36 17.99 6.32 27.09
N GLY A 37 17.09 6.07 26.16
CA GLY A 37 17.31 6.33 24.74
C GLY A 37 16.99 7.77 24.33
N SER A 38 17.12 8.02 23.04
CA SER A 38 16.79 9.28 22.39
C SER A 38 15.30 9.39 22.11
N VAL A 39 14.82 10.63 21.99
CA VAL A 39 13.46 10.94 21.57
C VAL A 39 13.55 11.96 20.44
N THR A 40 12.96 11.64 19.29
CA THR A 40 12.96 12.52 18.12
C THR A 40 11.57 12.64 17.52
N SER A 41 11.32 13.74 16.82
CA SER A 41 10.05 14.00 16.15
C SER A 41 10.29 14.65 14.81
N LYS A 42 9.58 14.20 13.77
CA LYS A 42 9.63 14.80 12.44
C LYS A 42 8.25 14.68 11.77
N THR A 43 7.93 15.62 10.89
CA THR A 43 6.73 15.56 10.06
C THR A 43 7.08 15.96 8.63
N ASP A 44 6.79 15.07 7.68
CA ASP A 44 7.12 15.26 6.26
C ASP A 44 5.86 15.27 5.39
N ILE A 45 5.92 16.05 4.30
CA ILE A 45 4.94 16.01 3.22
C ILE A 45 5.59 15.25 2.05
N GLY A 46 5.08 14.06 1.77
CA GLY A 46 5.52 13.23 0.66
C GLY A 46 5.11 13.82 -0.69
N TYR A 47 5.87 13.48 -1.74
CA TYR A 47 5.56 13.87 -3.11
C TYR A 47 4.20 13.33 -3.58
N SER A 48 3.90 12.07 -3.23
CA SER A 48 2.65 11.40 -3.61
C SER A 48 1.39 12.09 -3.13
N PHE A 49 1.42 12.82 -2.00
CA PHE A 49 0.26 13.59 -1.56
C PHE A 49 -0.17 14.63 -2.60
N ARG A 50 0.80 15.30 -3.25
CA ARG A 50 0.52 16.32 -4.27
C ARG A 50 0.05 15.69 -5.59
N GLU A 51 0.45 14.45 -5.88
CA GLU A 51 -0.04 13.73 -7.06
C GLU A 51 -1.47 13.24 -6.86
N ILE A 52 -1.78 12.70 -5.68
CA ILE A 52 -3.11 12.16 -5.36
C ILE A 52 -4.11 13.32 -5.13
N TYR A 53 -3.66 14.43 -4.54
CA TYR A 53 -4.51 15.57 -4.19
C TYR A 53 -3.92 16.92 -4.67
N PRO A 54 -3.82 17.14 -6.00
CA PRO A 54 -3.14 18.32 -6.56
C PRO A 54 -3.75 19.66 -6.13
N ASP A 55 -5.07 19.68 -5.87
CA ASP A 55 -5.81 20.89 -5.49
C ASP A 55 -5.97 21.06 -3.97
N LYS A 56 -5.34 20.21 -3.15
CA LYS A 56 -5.51 20.23 -1.69
C LYS A 56 -4.28 20.77 -0.96
N SER A 57 -4.51 21.65 0.00
CA SER A 57 -3.44 22.16 0.86
C SER A 57 -3.06 21.15 1.94
N PRO A 58 -1.76 20.87 2.14
CA PRO A 58 -1.28 19.98 3.20
C PRO A 58 -1.25 20.63 4.59
N VAL A 59 -1.44 21.96 4.68
CA VAL A 59 -1.13 22.75 5.87
C VAL A 59 -1.93 22.31 7.10
N TYR A 60 -3.25 22.15 6.94
CA TYR A 60 -4.12 21.75 8.04
C TYR A 60 -3.74 20.36 8.56
N LEU A 61 -3.64 19.37 7.67
CA LEU A 61 -3.29 18.00 8.06
C LEU A 61 -1.91 17.93 8.70
N LYS A 62 -0.91 18.63 8.16
CA LYS A 62 0.43 18.72 8.77
C LYS A 62 0.35 19.25 10.22
N SER A 63 -0.40 20.33 10.45
CA SER A 63 -0.59 20.87 11.80
C SER A 63 -1.27 19.87 12.74
N MET A 64 -2.23 19.08 12.23
CA MET A 64 -2.87 18.02 13.03
C MET A 64 -1.92 16.87 13.36
N LEU A 65 -1.08 16.44 12.41
CA LEU A 65 -0.05 15.42 12.65
C LEU A 65 0.97 15.88 13.71
N GLU A 66 1.41 17.13 13.63
CA GLU A 66 2.30 17.74 14.63
C GLU A 66 1.63 17.78 16.02
N LYS A 67 0.33 18.11 16.07
CA LYS A 67 -0.44 18.12 17.32
C LYS A 67 -0.55 16.72 17.93
N ILE A 68 -0.91 15.71 17.14
CA ILE A 68 -1.00 14.31 17.61
C ILE A 68 0.37 13.83 18.11
N SER A 69 1.45 14.10 17.35
CA SER A 69 2.83 13.80 17.74
C SER A 69 3.18 14.42 19.09
N SER A 70 2.87 15.71 19.27
CA SER A 70 3.11 16.42 20.53
C SER A 70 2.37 15.78 21.71
N VAL A 71 1.09 15.42 21.54
CA VAL A 71 0.30 14.76 22.59
C VAL A 71 0.91 13.40 22.97
N LEU A 72 1.26 12.57 21.98
CA LEU A 72 1.89 11.26 22.19
C LEU A 72 3.23 11.39 22.93
N LEU A 73 4.08 12.33 22.50
CA LEU A 73 5.39 12.58 23.12
C LEU A 73 5.29 13.19 24.53
N SER A 74 4.16 13.80 24.88
CA SER A 74 3.90 14.34 26.21
C SER A 74 3.52 13.28 27.25
N SER A 75 3.32 12.03 26.84
CA SER A 75 2.94 10.90 27.70
C SER A 75 3.97 10.60 28.79
N GLU A 76 3.50 10.10 29.93
CA GLU A 76 4.41 9.70 31.02
C GLU A 76 5.23 8.46 30.62
N THR A 77 4.66 7.60 29.79
CA THR A 77 5.37 6.46 29.18
C THR A 77 6.59 6.92 28.39
N VAL A 78 6.48 7.90 27.48
CA VAL A 78 7.62 8.41 26.69
C VAL A 78 8.68 9.05 27.60
N LYS A 79 8.26 9.86 28.58
CA LYS A 79 9.17 10.52 29.52
C LYS A 79 9.96 9.52 30.37
N SER A 80 9.32 8.45 30.82
CA SER A 80 9.91 7.44 31.70
C SER A 80 10.52 6.23 30.96
N ALA A 81 10.31 6.12 29.64
CA ALA A 81 10.79 4.99 28.84
C ALA A 81 12.30 4.77 28.96
N LYS A 82 12.69 3.50 29.08
CA LYS A 82 14.07 3.02 29.09
C LYS A 82 14.16 1.78 28.18
N GLY A 83 15.36 1.49 27.70
CA GLY A 83 15.63 0.38 26.79
C GLY A 83 15.16 0.58 25.35
N VAL A 84 14.73 1.80 24.99
CA VAL A 84 14.22 2.12 23.66
C VAL A 84 14.66 3.51 23.20
N ASP A 85 14.90 3.65 21.90
CA ASP A 85 14.84 4.94 21.20
C ASP A 85 13.42 5.19 20.71
N ILE A 86 12.98 6.44 20.73
CA ILE A 86 11.62 6.84 20.39
C ILE A 86 11.64 7.80 19.21
N VAL A 87 10.84 7.48 18.19
CA VAL A 87 10.65 8.34 17.02
C VAL A 87 9.15 8.56 16.83
N SER A 88 8.73 9.83 16.80
CA SER A 88 7.41 10.23 16.31
C SER A 88 7.54 10.74 14.88
N TYR A 89 6.95 10.02 13.93
CA TYR A 89 7.02 10.35 12.51
C TYR A 89 5.63 10.63 11.94
N GLY A 90 5.34 11.89 11.64
CA GLY A 90 4.16 12.30 10.91
C GLY A 90 4.39 12.24 9.41
N THR A 91 3.53 11.53 8.68
CA THR A 91 3.61 11.42 7.22
C THR A 91 2.31 11.90 6.58
N LEU A 92 2.46 12.76 5.57
CA LEU A 92 1.39 13.11 4.66
C LEU A 92 1.75 12.65 3.24
N SER A 93 1.33 11.45 2.86
CA SER A 93 1.64 10.80 1.57
C SER A 93 0.40 10.09 1.00
N GLU A 94 0.54 8.83 0.56
CA GLU A 94 -0.60 7.94 0.26
C GLU A 94 -1.50 7.76 1.50
N PHE A 95 -0.88 7.69 2.67
CA PHE A 95 -1.53 7.64 3.97
C PHE A 95 -1.24 8.94 4.73
N THR A 96 -2.17 9.33 5.61
CA THR A 96 -1.99 10.46 6.52
C THR A 96 -1.95 9.93 7.94
N ASN A 97 -0.77 9.83 8.55
CA ASN A 97 -0.64 9.21 9.87
C ASN A 97 0.51 9.78 10.71
N VAL A 98 0.41 9.54 12.02
CA VAL A 98 1.54 9.62 12.96
C VAL A 98 1.91 8.20 13.37
N ASP A 99 3.18 7.84 13.23
CA ASP A 99 3.79 6.63 13.78
C ASP A 99 4.65 7.01 14.99
N LEU A 100 4.28 6.53 16.18
CA LEU A 100 5.12 6.56 17.37
C LEU A 100 5.80 5.20 17.53
N THR A 101 7.06 5.11 17.15
CA THR A 101 7.86 3.89 17.20
C THR A 101 8.77 3.88 18.44
N PHE A 102 8.79 2.75 19.13
CA PHE A 102 9.73 2.41 20.20
C PHE A 102 10.69 1.34 19.67
N SER A 103 11.93 1.71 19.36
CA SER A 103 12.96 0.79 18.86
C SER A 103 13.80 0.26 20.01
N ASN A 104 13.82 -1.07 20.20
CA ASN A 104 14.55 -1.68 21.31
C ASN A 104 16.05 -1.47 21.18
N LEU A 105 16.68 -0.95 22.23
CA LEU A 105 18.13 -0.86 22.33
C LEU A 105 18.69 -2.20 22.82
N ALA A 106 19.55 -2.81 22.03
CA ALA A 106 20.25 -4.04 22.34
C ALA A 106 21.77 -3.84 22.26
N ARG A 107 22.50 -4.70 22.97
CA ARG A 107 23.96 -4.82 22.91
C ARG A 107 24.32 -6.27 22.67
N SER A 108 25.24 -6.56 21.76
CA SER A 108 25.74 -7.93 21.60
C SER A 108 26.53 -8.35 22.84
N ASP A 109 26.53 -9.64 23.15
CA ASP A 109 27.30 -10.16 24.28
C ASP A 109 28.82 -9.93 24.09
N ASP A 110 29.28 -9.89 22.84
CA ASP A 110 30.68 -9.77 22.44
C ASP A 110 31.17 -8.31 22.23
N ASP A 111 30.26 -7.32 22.25
CA ASP A 111 30.60 -5.92 21.96
C ASP A 111 31.15 -5.17 23.20
N PRO A 112 32.15 -4.29 23.04
CA PRO A 112 32.62 -3.44 24.11
C PRO A 112 31.48 -2.56 24.68
N ALA A 113 31.57 -2.25 25.97
CA ALA A 113 30.55 -1.46 26.66
C ALA A 113 30.42 -0.06 26.02
N GLY A 114 29.28 0.23 25.40
CA GLY A 114 28.98 1.58 24.88
C GLY A 114 28.23 1.61 23.55
N GLU A 115 28.35 0.56 22.73
CA GLU A 115 27.66 0.46 21.44
C GLU A 115 26.31 -0.25 21.59
N TYR A 116 25.27 0.36 21.03
CA TYR A 116 23.90 -0.16 21.06
C TYR A 116 23.33 -0.05 19.65
N TYR A 117 22.53 -1.04 19.28
CA TYR A 117 21.81 -1.08 18.01
C TYR A 117 20.33 -1.40 18.25
N HIS A 118 19.52 -1.24 17.20
CA HIS A 118 18.08 -1.53 17.27
C HIS A 118 17.80 -3.01 16.97
N LYS A 119 17.08 -3.70 17.86
CA LYS A 119 16.62 -5.08 17.67
C LYS A 119 15.11 -5.17 17.82
N GLY A 120 14.41 -4.97 16.71
CA GLY A 120 12.95 -4.94 16.66
C GLY A 120 12.36 -3.68 17.30
N SER A 121 11.07 -3.49 17.07
CA SER A 121 10.33 -2.34 17.55
C SER A 121 8.86 -2.70 17.77
N SER A 122 8.19 -1.85 18.54
CA SER A 122 6.74 -1.83 18.69
C SER A 122 6.30 -0.40 18.44
N SER A 123 5.10 -0.20 17.89
CA SER A 123 4.66 1.13 17.49
C SER A 123 3.17 1.36 17.62
N ILE A 124 2.81 2.64 17.52
CA ILE A 124 1.44 3.09 17.54
C ILE A 124 1.21 3.98 16.34
N ASN A 125 0.24 3.60 15.52
CA ASN A 125 -0.12 4.34 14.33
C ASN A 125 -1.48 5.00 14.53
N VAL A 126 -1.53 6.31 14.32
CA VAL A 126 -2.78 7.09 14.28
C VAL A 126 -2.97 7.60 12.86
N TYR A 127 -3.82 6.92 12.09
CA TYR A 127 -4.21 7.34 10.75
C TYR A 127 -5.38 8.31 10.81
N ILE A 128 -5.39 9.30 9.93
CA ILE A 128 -6.42 10.34 9.82
C ILE A 128 -7.09 10.20 8.46
N ASN A 129 -8.43 10.09 8.47
CA ASN A 129 -9.25 10.04 7.25
C ASN A 129 -8.78 8.99 6.23
N ASP A 130 -8.19 7.90 6.72
CA ASP A 130 -7.63 6.85 5.88
C ASP A 130 -8.66 5.75 5.62
N THR A 131 -9.26 5.81 4.44
CA THR A 131 -10.34 4.88 4.08
C THR A 131 -9.82 3.47 3.84
N LYS A 132 -8.55 3.31 3.42
CA LYS A 132 -7.95 1.99 3.17
C LYS A 132 -7.73 1.27 4.48
N THR A 133 -7.09 1.92 5.46
CA THR A 133 -6.87 1.33 6.79
C THR A 133 -8.18 1.06 7.52
N ALA A 134 -9.19 1.94 7.40
CA ALA A 134 -10.51 1.71 7.97
C ALA A 134 -11.29 0.57 7.31
N SER A 135 -10.95 0.18 6.08
CA SER A 135 -11.62 -0.90 5.37
C SER A 135 -11.14 -2.29 5.79
N GLY A 136 -10.02 -2.41 6.52
CA GLY A 136 -9.55 -3.70 6.99
C GLY A 136 -9.00 -4.59 5.86
N ASN A 137 -9.55 -5.79 5.74
CA ASN A 137 -9.16 -6.79 4.74
C ASN A 137 -9.93 -6.59 3.43
N ILE A 138 -9.36 -5.79 2.52
CA ILE A 138 -9.92 -5.55 1.19
C ILE A 138 -9.78 -6.83 0.34
N LEU A 139 -10.90 -7.34 -0.15
CA LEU A 139 -10.95 -8.54 -0.98
C LEU A 139 -10.85 -8.21 -2.47
N ARG A 140 -11.57 -7.18 -2.90
CA ARG A 140 -11.63 -6.74 -4.30
C ARG A 140 -11.95 -5.24 -4.36
N SER A 141 -11.17 -4.48 -5.12
CA SER A 141 -11.39 -3.04 -5.32
C SER A 141 -11.37 -2.28 -3.98
N ASN A 142 -12.50 -1.72 -3.56
CA ASN A 142 -12.71 -1.09 -2.25
C ASN A 142 -13.70 -1.85 -1.37
N PHE A 143 -13.99 -3.12 -1.72
CA PHE A 143 -14.91 -3.98 -0.99
C PHE A 143 -14.15 -4.96 -0.10
N PHE A 144 -14.69 -5.19 1.07
CA PHE A 144 -14.03 -5.93 2.15
C PHE A 144 -15.00 -6.81 2.91
N GLU A 145 -14.44 -7.77 3.63
CA GLU A 145 -15.16 -8.56 4.63
C GLU A 145 -15.48 -7.70 5.85
N LEU A 146 -16.69 -7.85 6.42
CA LEU A 146 -17.08 -7.09 7.60
C LEU A 146 -16.11 -7.32 8.77
N PRO A 147 -15.46 -6.26 9.29
CA PRO A 147 -14.64 -6.39 10.48
C PRO A 147 -15.45 -6.84 11.70
N VAL A 148 -14.89 -7.75 12.50
CA VAL A 148 -15.54 -8.27 13.70
C VAL A 148 -15.29 -7.31 14.86
N ASN A 149 -16.34 -6.89 15.57
CA ASN A 149 -16.16 -6.10 16.79
C ASN A 149 -15.52 -6.97 17.89
N ALA A 150 -14.32 -6.60 18.30
CA ALA A 150 -13.48 -7.30 19.27
C ALA A 150 -13.42 -6.62 20.64
N GLY A 151 -14.16 -5.53 20.85
CA GLY A 151 -14.23 -4.82 22.12
C GLY A 151 -14.26 -3.30 21.96
N GLU A 152 -13.80 -2.60 22.99
CA GLU A 152 -13.84 -1.15 23.05
C GLU A 152 -12.51 -0.59 23.59
N PHE A 153 -12.10 0.55 23.06
CA PHE A 153 -10.96 1.32 23.53
C PHE A 153 -11.35 2.79 23.71
N ASN A 154 -11.35 3.27 24.96
CA ASN A 154 -11.70 4.64 25.33
C ASN A 154 -13.02 5.14 24.70
N GLY A 155 -14.09 4.34 24.69
CA GLY A 155 -15.39 4.73 24.15
C GLY A 155 -15.61 4.39 22.66
N PHE A 156 -14.61 3.83 21.97
CA PHE A 156 -14.67 3.55 20.54
C PHE A 156 -14.47 2.06 20.22
N PRO A 157 -15.16 1.53 19.20
CA PRO A 157 -15.09 0.12 18.86
C PRO A 157 -13.69 -0.29 18.37
N VAL A 158 -13.25 -1.47 18.82
CA VAL A 158 -12.07 -2.17 18.31
C VAL A 158 -12.55 -3.21 17.31
N TYR A 159 -12.02 -3.16 16.10
CA TYR A 159 -12.33 -4.12 15.04
C TYR A 159 -11.15 -5.07 14.80
N ASP A 160 -11.48 -6.34 14.58
CA ASP A 160 -10.57 -7.39 14.14
C ASP A 160 -10.88 -7.73 12.68
N CYS A 161 -9.87 -7.58 11.81
CA CYS A 161 -9.95 -7.87 10.38
C CYS A 161 -9.20 -9.15 10.00
N GLY A 162 -8.85 -9.99 10.98
CA GLY A 162 -8.05 -11.21 10.81
C GLY A 162 -6.55 -10.93 10.69
N ILE A 163 -6.17 -9.94 9.87
CA ILE A 163 -4.76 -9.56 9.64
C ILE A 163 -4.22 -8.57 10.68
N TYR A 164 -5.08 -7.73 11.24
CA TYR A 164 -4.75 -6.78 12.30
C TYR A 164 -6.00 -6.34 13.05
N LYS A 165 -5.78 -5.69 14.22
CA LYS A 165 -6.82 -5.05 15.01
C LYS A 165 -6.61 -3.54 15.04
N TYR A 166 -7.71 -2.79 15.04
CA TYR A 166 -7.64 -1.33 15.11
C TYR A 166 -8.83 -0.73 15.87
N VAL A 167 -8.65 0.47 16.39
CA VAL A 167 -9.71 1.30 16.99
C VAL A 167 -10.26 2.23 15.91
N LEU A 168 -11.57 2.24 15.70
CA LEU A 168 -12.22 3.20 14.80
C LEU A 168 -12.81 4.37 15.58
N VAL A 169 -12.19 5.54 15.46
CA VAL A 169 -12.66 6.77 16.09
C VAL A 169 -13.45 7.57 15.08
N ALA A 170 -14.77 7.38 15.04
CA ALA A 170 -15.68 8.03 14.10
C ALA A 170 -16.89 8.65 14.82
N PRO A 171 -16.71 9.79 15.53
CA PRO A 171 -17.79 10.43 16.26
C PRO A 171 -18.98 10.76 15.35
N GLY A 172 -20.19 10.41 15.78
CA GLY A 172 -21.43 10.70 15.04
C GLY A 172 -21.74 9.73 13.89
N ILE A 173 -20.94 8.68 13.68
CA ILE A 173 -21.19 7.66 12.64
C ILE A 173 -21.49 6.33 13.34
N SER A 174 -22.76 5.94 13.35
CA SER A 174 -23.21 4.70 14.00
C SER A 174 -22.92 3.44 13.19
N ASN A 175 -23.04 3.53 11.86
CA ASN A 175 -22.83 2.40 10.94
C ASN A 175 -21.64 2.71 10.02
N PRO A 176 -20.40 2.34 10.40
CA PRO A 176 -19.21 2.63 9.59
C PRO A 176 -19.11 1.74 8.35
N PHE A 177 -19.76 0.57 8.36
CA PHE A 177 -19.72 -0.41 7.27
C PHE A 177 -21.14 -0.64 6.73
N ILE A 178 -21.27 -0.63 5.41
CA ILE A 178 -22.56 -0.78 4.72
C ILE A 178 -22.44 -1.97 3.77
N PRO A 179 -23.46 -2.85 3.69
CA PRO A 179 -23.51 -3.89 2.67
C PRO A 179 -23.29 -3.34 1.26
N CYS A 180 -22.46 -4.01 0.48
CA CYS A 180 -22.30 -3.73 -0.95
C CYS A 180 -23.37 -4.49 -1.73
N THR A 181 -24.10 -3.82 -2.61
CA THR A 181 -25.08 -4.49 -3.48
C THR A 181 -24.38 -5.13 -4.70
N LYS A 182 -25.01 -6.14 -5.33
CA LYS A 182 -24.48 -6.76 -6.57
C LYS A 182 -24.27 -5.73 -7.68
N GLU A 183 -25.19 -4.78 -7.82
CA GLU A 183 -25.09 -3.71 -8.82
C GLU A 183 -23.92 -2.76 -8.54
N GLU A 184 -23.71 -2.35 -7.29
CA GLU A 184 -22.56 -1.49 -6.94
C GLU A 184 -21.22 -2.19 -7.13
N TYR A 185 -21.15 -3.47 -6.80
CA TYR A 185 -19.97 -4.30 -7.04
C TYR A 185 -19.65 -4.36 -8.54
N LEU A 186 -20.60 -4.83 -9.36
CA LEU A 186 -20.41 -4.99 -10.80
C LEU A 186 -20.05 -3.68 -11.48
N ASN A 187 -20.74 -2.59 -11.15
CA ASN A 187 -20.42 -1.26 -11.70
C ASN A 187 -19.00 -0.81 -11.34
N THR A 188 -18.53 -1.10 -10.13
CA THR A 188 -17.15 -0.77 -9.71
C THR A 188 -16.13 -1.58 -10.51
N ILE A 189 -16.31 -2.89 -10.64
CA ILE A 189 -15.36 -3.72 -11.42
C ILE A 189 -15.38 -3.36 -12.90
N ILE A 190 -16.57 -3.14 -13.50
CA ILE A 190 -16.71 -2.67 -14.88
C ILE A 190 -15.93 -1.37 -15.09
N LYS A 191 -16.03 -0.43 -14.14
CA LYS A 191 -15.31 0.84 -14.22
C LYS A 191 -13.79 0.61 -14.19
N GLU A 192 -13.29 -0.21 -13.27
CA GLU A 192 -11.85 -0.52 -13.17
C GLU A 192 -11.30 -1.21 -14.42
N GLU A 193 -12.01 -2.22 -14.94
CA GLU A 193 -11.59 -2.93 -16.15
C GLU A 193 -11.66 -2.02 -17.39
N ARG A 194 -12.64 -1.10 -17.46
CA ARG A 194 -12.68 -0.05 -18.51
C ARG A 194 -11.53 0.96 -18.38
N GLU A 195 -11.08 1.27 -17.16
CA GLU A 195 -9.90 2.14 -16.97
C GLU A 195 -8.62 1.47 -17.49
N LYS A 196 -8.49 0.15 -17.36
CA LYS A 196 -7.40 -0.60 -18.00
C LYS A 196 -7.48 -0.54 -19.53
N LEU A 197 -8.67 -0.68 -20.12
CA LEU A 197 -8.86 -0.51 -21.57
C LEU A 197 -8.42 0.87 -22.06
N LYS A 198 -8.77 1.94 -21.32
CA LYS A 198 -8.37 3.31 -21.66
C LYS A 198 -6.86 3.46 -21.78
N MET A 199 -6.07 2.70 -21.00
CA MET A 199 -4.62 2.72 -21.12
C MET A 199 -4.15 2.21 -22.49
N PHE A 200 -4.84 1.27 -23.14
CA PHE A 200 -4.51 0.82 -24.49
C PHE A 200 -5.09 1.73 -25.58
N GLU A 201 -6.19 2.42 -25.28
CA GLU A 201 -6.90 3.28 -26.22
C GLU A 201 -6.34 4.71 -26.29
N SER A 202 -5.63 5.16 -25.24
CA SER A 202 -5.00 6.48 -25.20
C SER A 202 -3.87 6.62 -26.23
N SER A 203 -3.87 7.73 -26.98
CA SER A 203 -2.91 8.07 -28.05
C SER A 203 -1.44 8.01 -27.64
N ASP A 204 -1.15 8.24 -26.36
CA ASP A 204 0.22 8.19 -25.81
C ASP A 204 0.74 6.74 -25.66
N ASN A 205 -0.14 5.76 -25.48
CA ASN A 205 0.25 4.37 -25.21
C ASN A 205 0.17 3.44 -26.42
N ASN A 206 -0.62 3.78 -27.45
CA ASN A 206 -0.70 3.02 -28.70
C ASN A 206 0.26 3.55 -29.78
N GLY A 207 1.31 4.28 -29.37
CA GLY A 207 2.45 4.66 -30.21
C GLY A 207 2.13 5.65 -31.34
N VAL A 208 0.91 6.23 -31.36
CA VAL A 208 0.45 7.10 -32.43
C VAL A 208 1.31 8.36 -32.53
N ARG A 209 1.64 8.97 -31.38
CA ARG A 209 2.51 10.14 -31.32
C ARG A 209 3.94 9.84 -31.79
N ASP A 210 4.46 8.68 -31.40
CA ASP A 210 5.79 8.24 -31.83
C ASP A 210 5.82 7.93 -33.33
N GLN A 211 4.74 7.37 -33.88
CA GLN A 211 4.59 7.14 -35.31
C GLN A 211 4.48 8.45 -36.11
N GLU A 212 3.82 9.48 -35.57
CA GLU A 212 3.80 10.82 -36.14
C GLU A 212 5.20 11.45 -36.15
N ASN A 213 5.93 11.37 -35.03
CA ASN A 213 7.32 11.81 -34.94
C ASN A 213 8.24 11.06 -35.93
N MET A 214 8.07 9.75 -36.07
CA MET A 214 8.81 8.93 -37.04
C MET A 214 8.50 9.32 -38.48
N LYS A 215 7.23 9.63 -38.81
CA LYS A 215 6.84 10.14 -40.14
C LYS A 215 7.51 11.46 -40.47
N GLU A 216 7.57 12.36 -39.49
CA GLU A 216 8.24 13.66 -39.64
C GLU A 216 9.76 13.48 -39.83
N GLY A 217 10.42 12.70 -38.96
CA GLY A 217 11.85 12.41 -39.09
C GLY A 217 12.22 11.68 -40.40
N LEU A 218 11.35 10.79 -40.89
CA LEU A 218 11.53 10.13 -42.20
C LEU A 218 11.48 11.14 -43.36
N LYS A 219 10.60 12.14 -43.27
CA LYS A 219 10.50 13.21 -44.28
C LYS A 219 11.80 14.02 -44.34
N GLU A 220 12.34 14.40 -43.19
CA GLU A 220 13.62 15.12 -43.09
C GLU A 220 14.78 14.28 -43.62
N THR A 221 14.84 12.99 -43.24
CA THR A 221 15.89 12.06 -43.70
C THR A 221 15.87 11.86 -45.22
N LYS A 222 14.68 11.77 -45.82
CA LYS A 222 14.52 11.69 -47.28
C LYS A 222 15.00 12.96 -47.99
N GLN A 223 14.77 14.13 -47.39
CA GLN A 223 15.27 15.39 -47.94
C GLN A 223 16.81 15.44 -47.92
N GLN A 224 17.42 15.06 -46.80
CA GLN A 224 18.89 14.98 -46.67
C GLN A 224 19.51 13.99 -47.67
N TYR A 225 18.88 12.83 -47.88
CA TYR A 225 19.31 11.85 -48.89
C TYR A 225 19.38 12.47 -50.30
N GLU A 226 18.34 13.17 -50.73
CA GLU A 226 18.31 13.81 -52.06
C GLU A 226 19.36 14.93 -52.20
N GLU A 227 19.57 15.71 -51.15
CA GLU A 227 20.59 16.77 -51.13
C GLU A 227 22.01 16.21 -51.21
N MET A 228 22.33 15.18 -50.41
CA MET A 228 23.64 14.52 -50.43
C MET A 228 23.91 13.80 -51.75
N LYS A 229 22.89 13.17 -52.33
CA LYS A 229 22.99 12.53 -53.64
C LYS A 229 23.30 13.54 -54.74
N LYS A 230 22.59 14.68 -54.79
CA LYS A 230 22.86 15.77 -55.72
C LYS A 230 24.27 16.35 -55.54
N MET A 231 24.71 16.52 -54.29
CA MET A 231 26.05 17.00 -53.98
C MET A 231 27.13 16.05 -54.54
N ALA A 232 27.01 14.76 -54.25
CA ALA A 232 27.95 13.75 -54.76
C ALA A 232 27.99 13.70 -56.31
N GLU A 233 26.84 13.80 -56.97
CA GLU A 233 26.74 13.84 -58.43
C GLU A 233 27.41 15.09 -59.02
N SER A 234 27.28 16.24 -58.36
CA SER A 234 27.90 17.50 -58.79
C SER A 234 29.43 17.49 -58.65
N MET A 235 29.96 16.82 -57.62
CA MET A 235 31.40 16.75 -57.31
C MET A 235 32.13 15.67 -58.09
N LYS A 236 31.41 14.75 -58.74
CA LYS A 236 31.96 13.59 -59.45
C LYS A 236 33.03 13.91 -60.51
N LYS A 237 33.01 15.12 -61.08
CA LYS A 237 34.00 15.58 -62.07
C LYS A 237 35.15 16.40 -61.47
N SER A 238 34.91 17.08 -60.34
CA SER A 238 35.86 18.02 -59.72
C SER A 238 36.67 17.39 -58.59
N ASP A 239 36.06 16.47 -57.84
CA ASP A 239 36.66 15.77 -56.69
C ASP A 239 36.05 14.35 -56.55
N PRO A 240 36.62 13.36 -57.27
CA PRO A 240 36.07 12.00 -57.32
C PRO A 240 36.16 11.23 -56.00
N GLU A 241 37.18 11.47 -55.18
CA GLU A 241 37.37 10.77 -53.89
C GLU A 241 36.32 11.23 -52.88
N THR A 242 36.10 12.54 -52.76
CA THR A 242 35.04 13.08 -51.90
C THR A 242 33.65 12.66 -52.39
N ALA A 243 33.41 12.67 -53.71
CA ALA A 243 32.15 12.19 -54.28
C ALA A 243 31.88 10.70 -53.98
N ALA A 244 32.92 9.85 -53.97
CA ALA A 244 32.80 8.44 -53.62
C ALA A 244 32.45 8.24 -52.15
N SER A 245 33.08 9.00 -51.24
CA SER A 245 32.77 8.96 -49.80
C SER A 245 31.34 9.41 -49.49
N ILE A 246 30.88 10.50 -50.12
CA ILE A 246 29.48 10.96 -49.97
C ILE A 246 28.50 9.91 -50.52
N MET A 247 28.80 9.26 -51.64
CA MET A 247 27.95 8.17 -52.17
C MET A 247 27.88 6.95 -51.24
N GLU A 248 28.93 6.65 -50.48
CA GLU A 248 28.89 5.60 -49.46
C GLU A 248 27.94 5.99 -48.31
N ALA A 249 27.99 7.25 -47.85
CA ALA A 249 27.06 7.78 -46.87
C ALA A 249 25.59 7.78 -47.38
N VAL A 250 25.37 8.11 -48.66
CA VAL A 250 24.05 8.05 -49.31
C VAL A 250 23.48 6.62 -49.32
N LYS A 251 24.32 5.60 -49.54
CA LYS A 251 23.89 4.18 -49.43
C LYS A 251 23.52 3.81 -48.00
N GLY A 252 24.26 4.30 -47.01
CA GLY A 252 23.91 4.14 -45.59
C GLY A 252 22.54 4.76 -45.26
N LEU A 253 22.31 5.99 -45.72
CA LEU A 253 21.02 6.69 -45.58
C LEU A 253 19.87 5.95 -46.29
N GLU A 254 20.10 5.36 -47.46
CA GLU A 254 19.08 4.58 -48.16
C GLU A 254 18.61 3.37 -47.33
N LEU A 255 19.53 2.69 -46.63
CA LEU A 255 19.17 1.59 -45.73
C LEU A 255 18.38 2.08 -44.52
N VAL A 256 18.76 3.23 -43.94
CA VAL A 256 18.03 3.86 -42.84
C VAL A 256 16.61 4.26 -43.28
N ILE A 257 16.46 4.85 -44.47
CA ILE A 257 15.14 5.21 -45.03
C ILE A 257 14.27 3.96 -45.20
N LYS A 258 14.80 2.86 -45.76
CA LYS A 258 14.04 1.61 -45.94
C LYS A 258 13.57 1.03 -44.61
N GLU A 259 14.43 1.02 -43.59
CA GLU A 259 14.06 0.51 -42.27
C GLU A 259 13.05 1.45 -41.57
N ALA A 260 13.22 2.76 -41.70
CA ALA A 260 12.27 3.74 -41.17
C ALA A 260 10.89 3.68 -41.87
N GLU A 261 10.85 3.48 -43.19
CA GLU A 261 9.60 3.25 -43.94
C GLU A 261 8.85 2.01 -43.47
N LYS A 262 9.60 0.93 -43.21
CA LYS A 262 9.04 -0.31 -42.65
C LYS A 262 8.47 -0.09 -41.25
N ASN A 263 9.12 0.71 -40.41
CA ASN A 263 8.62 0.99 -39.06
C ASN A 263 7.44 1.96 -39.05
N VAL A 264 7.45 2.98 -39.93
CA VAL A 264 6.34 3.94 -40.10
C VAL A 264 5.08 3.30 -40.68
N SER A 265 5.23 2.27 -41.51
CA SER A 265 4.10 1.56 -42.15
C SER A 265 3.40 0.55 -41.22
N ARG A 266 3.94 0.28 -40.03
CA ARG A 266 3.26 -0.50 -39.00
C ARG A 266 2.02 0.24 -38.49
N ASP A 267 0.91 -0.47 -38.37
CA ASP A 267 -0.29 0.07 -37.73
C ASP A 267 -0.22 -0.24 -36.23
N LEU A 268 0.56 0.57 -35.50
CA LEU A 268 0.77 0.40 -34.05
C LEU A 268 -0.54 0.41 -33.27
N LYS A 269 -1.53 1.15 -33.76
CA LYS A 269 -2.87 1.17 -33.16
C LYS A 269 -3.56 -0.18 -33.34
N SER A 270 -3.58 -0.72 -34.56
CA SER A 270 -4.14 -2.06 -34.82
C SER A 270 -3.39 -3.15 -34.05
N GLU A 271 -2.05 -3.08 -33.99
CA GLU A 271 -1.23 -4.00 -33.20
C GLU A 271 -1.59 -3.93 -31.70
N THR A 272 -1.77 -2.73 -31.14
CA THR A 272 -2.19 -2.54 -29.74
C THR A 272 -3.61 -3.05 -29.48
N MET A 273 -4.52 -2.89 -30.44
CA MET A 273 -5.91 -3.38 -30.34
C MET A 273 -6.03 -4.88 -30.60
N ALA A 274 -5.02 -5.48 -31.22
CA ALA A 274 -4.88 -6.92 -31.37
C ALA A 274 -4.11 -7.56 -30.21
N ASP A 275 -3.63 -6.77 -29.24
CA ASP A 275 -2.95 -7.26 -28.07
C ASP A 275 -3.85 -8.24 -27.29
N PRO A 276 -3.36 -9.46 -26.97
CA PRO A 276 -4.16 -10.44 -26.23
C PRO A 276 -4.70 -9.92 -24.89
N THR A 277 -3.98 -9.02 -24.23
CA THR A 277 -4.38 -8.39 -22.97
C THR A 277 -5.53 -7.40 -23.20
N TYR A 278 -5.47 -6.59 -24.25
CA TYR A 278 -6.58 -5.71 -24.64
C TYR A 278 -7.85 -6.50 -24.95
N LEU A 279 -7.72 -7.56 -25.75
CA LEU A 279 -8.84 -8.45 -26.08
C LEU A 279 -9.43 -9.11 -24.84
N HIS A 280 -8.57 -9.56 -23.91
CA HIS A 280 -9.01 -10.12 -22.64
C HIS A 280 -9.80 -9.12 -21.80
N TYR A 281 -9.29 -7.90 -21.56
CA TYR A 281 -10.03 -6.89 -20.79
C TYR A 281 -11.35 -6.52 -21.45
N LYS A 282 -11.39 -6.48 -22.79
CA LYS A 282 -12.61 -6.19 -23.54
C LYS A 282 -13.65 -7.30 -23.38
N GLU A 283 -13.22 -8.56 -23.39
CA GLU A 283 -14.08 -9.71 -23.11
C GLU A 283 -14.62 -9.69 -21.68
N VAL A 284 -13.75 -9.41 -20.69
CA VAL A 284 -14.13 -9.29 -19.28
C VAL A 284 -15.19 -8.19 -19.09
N VAL A 285 -14.96 -6.98 -19.61
CA VAL A 285 -15.92 -5.86 -19.51
C VAL A 285 -17.26 -6.25 -20.12
N LYS A 286 -17.25 -6.83 -21.32
CA LYS A 286 -18.48 -7.28 -21.99
C LYS A 286 -19.23 -8.30 -21.13
N SER A 287 -18.54 -9.32 -20.60
CA SER A 287 -19.17 -10.34 -19.77
C SER A 287 -19.76 -9.77 -18.47
N LEU A 288 -19.08 -8.82 -17.83
CA LEU A 288 -19.59 -8.17 -16.61
C LEU A 288 -20.83 -7.30 -16.89
N GLU A 289 -20.85 -6.59 -18.03
CA GLU A 289 -22.01 -5.80 -18.47
C GLU A 289 -23.21 -6.69 -18.80
N GLU A 290 -22.98 -7.80 -19.48
CA GLU A 290 -24.01 -8.82 -19.76
C GLU A 290 -24.54 -9.43 -18.47
N GLU A 291 -23.66 -9.76 -17.51
CA GLU A 291 -24.08 -10.24 -16.20
C GLU A 291 -24.98 -9.23 -15.49
N LEU A 292 -24.58 -7.96 -15.41
CA LEU A 292 -25.38 -6.91 -14.77
C LEU A 292 -26.74 -6.73 -15.45
N ALA A 293 -26.77 -6.78 -16.79
CA ALA A 293 -28.00 -6.65 -17.56
C ALA A 293 -29.00 -7.78 -17.29
N LEU A 294 -28.51 -9.00 -17.02
CA LEU A 294 -29.32 -10.18 -16.73
C LEU A 294 -29.89 -10.22 -15.29
N LEU A 295 -29.32 -9.45 -14.36
CA LEU A 295 -29.84 -9.41 -12.98
C LEU A 295 -31.20 -8.69 -12.90
N SER A 296 -32.13 -9.28 -12.16
CA SER A 296 -33.40 -8.65 -11.79
C SER A 296 -33.17 -7.45 -10.87
N SER A 297 -34.16 -6.56 -10.74
CA SER A 297 -34.06 -5.41 -9.82
C SER A 297 -33.85 -5.83 -8.36
N GLU A 298 -34.45 -6.95 -7.94
CA GLU A 298 -34.27 -7.51 -6.60
C GLU A 298 -32.85 -8.05 -6.42
N ASP A 299 -32.34 -8.79 -7.40
CA ASP A 299 -30.97 -9.31 -7.35
C ASP A 299 -29.94 -8.19 -7.31
N ARG A 300 -30.12 -7.14 -8.12
CA ARG A 300 -29.25 -5.96 -8.15
C ARG A 300 -29.13 -5.30 -6.77
N ALA A 301 -30.25 -5.19 -6.05
CA ALA A 301 -30.33 -4.61 -4.72
C ALA A 301 -29.84 -5.55 -3.60
N SER A 302 -29.78 -6.86 -3.86
CA SER A 302 -29.28 -7.83 -2.89
C SER A 302 -27.77 -7.67 -2.64
N GLN A 303 -27.32 -8.08 -1.45
CA GLN A 303 -25.91 -7.98 -1.08
C GLN A 303 -25.03 -8.87 -1.98
N ALA A 304 -23.91 -8.32 -2.42
CA ALA A 304 -22.88 -9.05 -3.15
C ALA A 304 -22.17 -10.05 -2.23
N ILE A 305 -22.01 -11.28 -2.69
CA ILE A 305 -21.26 -12.33 -2.00
C ILE A 305 -20.21 -12.81 -2.97
N TRP A 306 -18.96 -12.85 -2.52
CA TRP A 306 -17.79 -13.04 -3.38
C TRP A 306 -16.89 -14.15 -2.86
N SER A 307 -16.25 -14.88 -3.77
CA SER A 307 -15.23 -15.86 -3.40
C SER A 307 -14.15 -15.91 -4.48
N ARG A 308 -12.88 -15.97 -4.07
CA ARG A 308 -11.76 -16.10 -5.00
C ARG A 308 -11.89 -17.41 -5.78
N GLY A 309 -11.93 -17.33 -7.10
CA GLY A 309 -12.02 -18.51 -7.98
C GLY A 309 -13.46 -19.00 -8.19
N ALA A 310 -14.47 -18.26 -7.73
CA ALA A 310 -15.86 -18.56 -8.05
C ALA A 310 -16.12 -18.58 -9.56
N GLN A 311 -15.32 -17.87 -10.36
CA GLN A 311 -15.33 -17.95 -11.82
C GLN A 311 -15.18 -19.39 -12.34
N GLU A 312 -14.35 -20.24 -11.72
CA GLU A 312 -14.13 -21.61 -12.19
C GLU A 312 -15.38 -22.49 -12.08
N ILE A 313 -16.25 -22.16 -11.12
CA ILE A 313 -17.50 -22.89 -10.84
C ILE A 313 -18.67 -22.26 -11.59
N THR A 314 -18.73 -20.92 -11.61
CA THR A 314 -19.86 -20.16 -12.14
C THR A 314 -19.73 -19.82 -13.62
N GLY A 315 -18.51 -19.86 -14.16
CA GLY A 315 -18.18 -19.39 -15.51
C GLY A 315 -18.19 -17.87 -15.67
N LYS A 316 -18.32 -17.09 -14.59
CA LYS A 316 -18.49 -15.63 -14.63
C LYS A 316 -17.28 -14.89 -14.07
N TYR A 317 -16.84 -13.85 -14.77
CA TYR A 317 -15.66 -13.06 -14.41
C TYR A 317 -15.83 -12.20 -13.14
N SER A 318 -17.06 -12.04 -12.63
CA SER A 318 -17.32 -11.22 -11.44
C SER A 318 -16.88 -11.90 -10.13
N ASP A 319 -16.65 -13.22 -10.15
CA ASP A 319 -16.45 -14.04 -8.95
C ASP A 319 -17.60 -13.92 -7.93
N LEU A 320 -18.78 -13.45 -8.36
CA LEU A 320 -19.97 -13.40 -7.51
C LEU A 320 -20.55 -14.80 -7.33
N ILE A 321 -20.90 -15.09 -6.08
CA ILE A 321 -21.55 -16.33 -5.69
C ILE A 321 -23.07 -16.20 -5.86
N PRO A 322 -23.70 -17.09 -6.62
CA PRO A 322 -25.16 -17.20 -6.71
C PRO A 322 -25.84 -17.43 -5.35
N ASP A 323 -27.11 -17.05 -5.24
CA ASP A 323 -27.82 -17.08 -3.97
C ASP A 323 -28.08 -18.48 -3.40
N ASN A 324 -27.96 -19.53 -4.23
CA ASN A 324 -28.05 -20.92 -3.79
C ASN A 324 -26.72 -21.51 -3.27
N MET A 325 -25.64 -20.72 -3.24
CA MET A 325 -24.30 -21.14 -2.79
C MET A 325 -23.69 -20.14 -1.81
N ARG A 326 -24.50 -19.27 -1.20
CA ARG A 326 -24.04 -18.15 -0.36
C ARG A 326 -23.12 -18.56 0.78
N GLU A 327 -23.29 -19.77 1.30
CA GLU A 327 -22.46 -20.36 2.35
C GLU A 327 -20.99 -20.55 1.95
N HIS A 328 -20.68 -20.51 0.65
CA HIS A 328 -19.33 -20.68 0.11
C HIS A 328 -18.64 -19.37 -0.24
N GLY A 329 -19.24 -18.22 0.08
CA GLY A 329 -18.65 -16.91 -0.19
C GLY A 329 -18.69 -15.97 0.99
N THR A 330 -18.01 -14.84 0.82
CA THR A 330 -17.91 -13.77 1.81
C THR A 330 -18.82 -12.61 1.40
N PRO A 331 -19.77 -12.19 2.26
CA PRO A 331 -20.57 -11.00 1.99
C PRO A 331 -19.69 -9.76 1.95
N LEU A 332 -19.84 -8.97 0.88
CA LEU A 332 -19.05 -7.77 0.66
C LEU A 332 -19.66 -6.55 1.37
N TYR A 333 -18.78 -5.74 1.94
CA TYR A 333 -19.10 -4.46 2.56
C TYR A 333 -18.26 -3.35 1.92
N LYS A 334 -18.73 -2.12 2.11
CA LYS A 334 -18.03 -0.89 1.77
C LYS A 334 -18.05 0.04 2.96
N LEU A 335 -17.12 0.99 2.98
CA LEU A 335 -17.07 2.01 3.99
C LEU A 335 -18.26 2.98 3.81
N ASN A 336 -18.85 3.43 4.91
CA ASN A 336 -19.88 4.46 4.88
C ASN A 336 -19.32 5.72 4.19
N PRO A 337 -20.00 6.30 3.18
CA PRO A 337 -19.51 7.50 2.48
C PRO A 337 -19.27 8.72 3.38
N ALA A 338 -19.83 8.74 4.60
CA ALA A 338 -19.51 9.73 5.62
C ALA A 338 -18.05 9.65 6.09
N LEU A 339 -17.44 8.46 6.08
CA LEU A 339 -16.03 8.19 6.35
C LEU A 339 -15.22 8.37 5.07
N LYS A 340 -14.96 9.61 4.70
CA LYS A 340 -14.21 9.96 3.49
C LYS A 340 -12.90 10.66 3.81
N HIS A 341 -11.99 10.67 2.84
CA HIS A 341 -10.80 11.50 2.92
C HIS A 341 -11.19 13.00 3.05
N SER A 342 -10.43 13.75 3.84
CA SER A 342 -10.55 15.20 3.94
C SER A 342 -9.20 15.81 4.31
N SER A 343 -8.85 16.90 3.63
CA SER A 343 -7.66 17.72 3.91
C SER A 343 -7.94 18.90 4.83
N GLU A 344 -9.20 19.14 5.17
CA GLU A 344 -9.68 20.36 5.84
C GLU A 344 -10.10 20.10 7.29
N ARG A 345 -10.45 18.84 7.62
CA ARG A 345 -10.84 18.42 8.97
C ARG A 345 -10.57 16.95 9.21
N ILE A 346 -10.52 16.53 10.47
CA ILE A 346 -10.47 15.11 10.86
C ILE A 346 -11.90 14.59 11.03
N ILE A 347 -12.35 13.79 10.06
CA ILE A 347 -13.66 13.13 10.09
C ILE A 347 -13.59 11.88 10.97
N PHE A 348 -12.55 11.08 10.80
CA PHE A 348 -12.32 9.87 11.59
C PHE A 348 -10.84 9.58 11.73
N MET A 349 -10.51 8.72 12.70
CA MET A 349 -9.17 8.18 12.88
C MET A 349 -9.22 6.66 12.97
N VAL A 350 -8.11 6.04 12.59
CA VAL A 350 -7.84 4.62 12.83
C VAL A 350 -6.59 4.51 13.68
N VAL A 351 -6.69 3.88 14.85
CA VAL A 351 -5.56 3.67 15.76
C VAL A 351 -5.15 2.20 15.75
N MET A 352 -3.89 1.93 15.46
CA MET A 352 -3.32 0.58 15.47
C MET A 352 -2.20 0.51 16.48
N PHE A 353 -2.16 -0.58 17.24
CA PHE A 353 -1.08 -0.91 18.16
C PHE A 353 -0.33 -2.12 17.60
N LEU A 354 0.95 -1.92 17.30
CA LEU A 354 1.82 -2.94 16.72
C LEU A 354 2.82 -3.39 17.78
N GLU A 355 2.77 -4.65 18.14
CA GLU A 355 3.57 -5.27 19.19
C GLU A 355 4.03 -6.66 18.73
N SER A 356 4.95 -7.26 19.47
CA SER A 356 5.37 -8.65 19.27
C SER A 356 4.17 -9.60 19.32
N ASN A 357 4.16 -10.58 18.42
CA ASN A 357 3.10 -11.58 18.32
C ASN A 357 2.87 -12.31 19.66
N PRO A 358 1.63 -12.74 19.96
CA PRO A 358 1.35 -13.58 21.12
C PRO A 358 2.26 -14.80 21.18
N GLY A 359 2.83 -15.07 22.35
CA GLY A 359 3.76 -16.19 22.56
C GLY A 359 5.24 -15.87 22.33
N MET A 360 5.57 -14.69 21.79
CA MET A 360 6.94 -14.18 21.75
C MET A 360 7.34 -13.54 23.09
N GLU A 361 8.62 -13.53 23.38
CA GLU A 361 9.16 -12.78 24.53
C GLU A 361 8.83 -11.29 24.37
N ARG A 362 8.25 -10.69 25.42
CA ARG A 362 7.84 -9.28 25.39
C ARG A 362 9.07 -8.40 25.57
N THR A 363 9.19 -7.42 24.68
CA THR A 363 10.33 -6.50 24.65
C THR A 363 10.07 -5.22 25.44
N PRO A 364 11.09 -4.41 25.75
CA PRO A 364 10.90 -3.07 26.32
C PRO A 364 9.94 -2.19 25.51
N ALA A 365 9.98 -2.29 24.18
CA ALA A 365 9.07 -1.58 23.28
C ALA A 365 7.62 -2.00 23.46
N ASP A 366 7.33 -3.31 23.57
CA ASP A 366 5.98 -3.81 23.86
C ASP A 366 5.47 -3.28 25.21
N GLY A 367 6.36 -3.24 26.21
CA GLY A 367 6.04 -2.65 27.51
C GLY A 367 5.70 -1.16 27.43
N CYS A 368 6.29 -0.41 26.49
CA CYS A 368 5.92 0.98 26.26
C CYS A 368 4.53 1.09 25.62
N VAL A 369 4.25 0.30 24.58
CA VAL A 369 2.94 0.31 23.91
C VAL A 369 1.80 -0.09 24.87
N GLU A 370 2.02 -1.09 25.74
CA GLU A 370 1.04 -1.47 26.75
C GLU A 370 0.77 -0.37 27.79
N LYS A 371 1.82 0.32 28.27
CA LYS A 371 1.67 1.40 29.25
C LYS A 371 0.90 2.60 28.68
N ILE A 372 1.25 3.01 27.46
CA ILE A 372 0.63 4.18 26.83
C ILE A 372 -0.83 3.91 26.42
N LYS A 373 -1.22 2.67 26.09
CA LYS A 373 -2.64 2.28 25.94
C LYS A 373 -3.47 2.63 27.19
N GLY A 374 -2.88 2.51 28.39
CA GLY A 374 -3.50 2.83 29.66
C GLY A 374 -3.62 4.33 29.98
N GLU A 375 -3.00 5.22 29.21
CA GLU A 375 -3.01 6.66 29.48
C GLU A 375 -4.26 7.35 28.86
N SER A 376 -5.44 7.15 29.45
CA SER A 376 -6.71 7.70 28.91
C SER A 376 -6.74 9.23 28.70
N ARG A 377 -5.84 10.00 29.32
CA ARG A 377 -5.74 11.44 29.10
C ARG A 377 -5.29 11.77 27.68
N ILE A 378 -4.20 11.14 27.20
CA ILE A 378 -3.67 11.42 25.86
C ILE A 378 -4.65 10.96 24.77
N TRP A 379 -5.33 9.82 24.97
CA TRP A 379 -6.29 9.29 24.00
C TRP A 379 -7.53 10.18 23.89
N ARG A 380 -8.06 10.68 25.00
CA ARG A 380 -9.16 11.65 24.97
C ARG A 380 -8.76 12.94 24.25
N GLU A 381 -7.53 13.42 24.45
CA GLU A 381 -7.04 14.62 23.76
C GLU A 381 -6.89 14.38 22.25
N ILE A 382 -6.30 13.25 21.83
CA ILE A 382 -6.19 12.88 20.42
C ILE A 382 -7.58 12.70 19.78
N PHE A 383 -8.47 11.97 20.44
CA PHE A 383 -9.80 11.64 19.88
C PHE A 383 -10.71 12.87 19.82
N SER A 384 -10.50 13.87 20.69
CA SER A 384 -11.21 15.15 20.61
C SER A 384 -10.91 15.95 19.33
N LEU A 385 -9.85 15.60 18.60
CA LEU A 385 -9.55 16.23 17.31
C LEU A 385 -10.47 15.72 16.20
N ALA A 386 -11.06 14.53 16.35
CA ALA A 386 -12.05 13.99 15.43
C ALA A 386 -13.44 14.58 15.73
N GLY A 387 -14.18 14.98 14.69
CA GLY A 387 -15.54 15.52 14.83
C GLY A 387 -15.61 16.98 15.31
N GLY A 388 -14.48 17.67 15.42
CA GLY A 388 -14.42 19.11 15.74
C GLY A 388 -14.81 20.00 14.54
N SER A 389 -15.87 20.79 14.76
CA SER A 389 -16.44 21.93 14.00
C SER A 389 -15.94 22.18 12.57
#